data_AF-A0A920T8I0-F1
#
_entry.id   AF-A0A920T8I0-F1
#
_cell.length_a   1.000
_cell.length_b   1.000
_cell.length_c   1.000
_cell.angle_alpha   90.00
_cell.angle_beta   90.00
_cell.angle_gamma   90.00
#
_symmetry.space_group_name_H-M   'P 1'
#
loop_
_entity.id
_entity.type
_entity.pdbx_description
1 polymer ?
#
loop_
_entity_poly.entity_id
_entity_poly.type
_entity_poly.pdbx_seq_one_letter_code
_entity_poly.pdbx_strand_id
1 'polypeptide(L)' 'MTTIRHNGVVIHEKLTLKVTAGGGQNDEKPGALYLQNHGDPVRFRNIWIVEIK' A
#
# COMPACT_ATOMS: atom_id res chain seq x y z
N MET A 1 -1.13 10.73 5.28
CA MET A 1 -1.86 9.82 6.21
C MET A 1 -2.66 8.83 5.39
N THR A 2 -2.83 7.60 5.86
CA THR A 2 -3.55 6.55 5.12
C THR A 2 -4.53 5.79 6.01
N THR A 3 -5.61 5.27 5.42
CA THR A 3 -6.59 4.43 6.09
C THR A 3 -6.67 3.10 5.34
N ILE A 4 -6.52 1.99 6.07
CA ILE A 4 -6.46 0.64 5.50
C ILE A 4 -7.66 -0.15 5.98
N ARG A 5 -8.34 -0.80 5.04
CA ARG A 5 -9.47 -1.69 5.31
C ARG A 5 -9.15 -3.12 4.86
N HIS A 6 -9.54 -4.08 5.67
CA HIS A 6 -9.50 -5.50 5.32
C HIS A 6 -10.88 -6.10 5.52
N ASN A 7 -11.46 -6.69 4.47
CA ASN A 7 -12.81 -7.25 4.47
C ASN A 7 -13.88 -6.27 5.00
N GLY A 8 -13.79 -5.00 4.61
CA GLY A 8 -14.72 -3.93 5.03
C GLY A 8 -14.41 -3.28 6.39
N VAL A 9 -13.60 -3.92 7.23
CA VAL A 9 -13.23 -3.44 8.58
C VAL A 9 -12.02 -2.52 8.51
N VAL A 10 -12.07 -1.37 9.20
CA VAL A 10 -10.90 -0.49 9.35
C VAL A 10 -9.92 -1.13 10.32
N ILE A 11 -8.70 -1.44 9.83
CA ILE A 11 -7.63 -2.01 10.66
C ILE A 11 -6.54 -0.98 10.98
N HIS A 12 -6.45 0.09 10.19
CA HIS A 12 -5.63 1.27 10.48
C HIS A 12 -6.40 2.53 10.10
N GLU A 13 -6.53 3.46 11.04
CA GLU A 13 -7.20 4.74 10.83
C GLU A 13 -6.18 5.89 10.86
N LYS A 14 -6.14 6.69 9.78
CA LYS A 14 -5.28 7.88 9.65
C LYS A 14 -3.81 7.64 10.04
N LEU A 15 -3.26 6.50 9.64
CA LEU A 15 -1.90 6.11 9.94
C LEU A 15 -0.89 7.01 9.23
N THR A 16 0.11 7.49 9.98
CA THR A 16 1.32 8.10 9.42
C THR A 16 2.35 7.00 9.16
N LEU A 17 2.75 6.85 7.90
CA LEU A 17 3.75 5.86 7.50
C LEU A 17 5.15 6.33 7.90
N LYS A 18 6.01 5.39 8.27
CA LYS A 18 7.42 5.61 8.55
C LYS A 18 8.26 4.92 7.48
N VAL A 19 9.47 5.42 7.25
CA VAL A 19 10.44 4.74 6.39
C VAL A 19 10.71 3.34 6.95
N THR A 20 10.70 2.34 6.07
CA THR A 20 11.06 0.96 6.40
C THR A 20 12.40 0.62 5.77
N ALA A 21 13.18 -0.27 6.38
CA ALA A 21 14.50 -0.65 5.88
C ALA A 21 14.47 -1.28 4.46
N GLY A 22 13.33 -1.84 4.04
CA GLY A 22 13.13 -2.40 2.70
C GLY A 22 12.70 -1.40 1.63
N GLY A 23 12.49 -0.13 2.00
CA GLY A 23 12.09 0.93 1.05
C GLY A 23 13.31 1.48 0.32
N GLY A 24 13.40 1.27 -0.99
CA GLY A 24 14.46 1.86 -1.82
C GLY A 24 14.28 3.36 -2.13
N GLN A 25 13.14 3.94 -1.75
CA GLN A 25 12.84 5.37 -1.92
C GLN A 25 12.88 6.08 -0.57
N ASN A 26 13.65 7.17 -0.54
CA ASN A 26 13.77 8.07 0.61
C ASN A 26 12.99 9.38 0.41
N ASP A 27 12.22 9.51 -0.68
CA ASP A 27 11.37 10.66 -0.96
C ASP A 27 9.89 10.26 -1.03
N GLU A 28 9.00 11.22 -0.75
CA GLU A 28 7.54 11.01 -0.73
C GLU A 28 6.87 11.34 -2.07
N LYS A 29 7.60 11.16 -3.18
CA LYS A 29 7.05 11.49 -4.51
C LYS A 29 6.01 10.46 -4.94
N PRO A 30 5.00 10.86 -5.73
CA PRO A 30 4.08 9.91 -6.34
C PRO A 30 4.84 8.83 -7.12
N GLY A 31 4.43 7.58 -6.94
CA GLY A 31 5.07 6.42 -7.55
C GLY A 31 4.06 5.33 -7.90
N ALA A 32 4.56 4.24 -8.49
CA ALA A 32 3.73 3.10 -8.85
C ALA A 32 3.30 2.30 -7.61
N LEU A 33 2.14 1.62 -7.71
CA LEU A 33 1.72 0.61 -6.74
C LEU A 33 2.39 -0.74 -7.08
N TYR A 34 3.13 -1.30 -6.13
CA TYR A 34 3.81 -2.59 -6.29
C TYR A 34 3.06 -3.71 -5.57
N LEU A 35 3.02 -4.89 -6.20
CA LEU A 35 2.66 -6.14 -5.55
C LEU A 35 3.97 -6.89 -5.25
N GLN A 36 4.25 -7.15 -3.97
CA GLN A 36 5.50 -7.79 -3.57
C GLN A 36 5.54 -9.25 -4.05
N ASN A 37 6.67 -9.65 -4.64
CA ASN A 37 7.01 -11.05 -4.84
C ASN A 37 8.01 -11.47 -3.75
N HIS A 38 7.58 -12.37 -2.86
CA HIS A 38 8.42 -12.92 -1.79
C HIS A 38 8.62 -14.43 -1.98
N GLY A 39 8.64 -14.92 -3.22
CA GLY A 39 8.89 -16.33 -3.56
C GLY A 39 7.66 -17.24 -3.45
N ASP A 40 6.71 -16.91 -2.57
CA ASP A 40 5.45 -17.66 -2.43
C ASP A 40 4.38 -17.18 -3.45
N PRO A 41 3.67 -18.10 -4.13
CA PRO A 41 2.68 -17.74 -5.13
C PRO A 41 1.40 -17.18 -4.50
N VAL A 42 1.03 -15.95 -4.86
CA VAL A 42 -0.22 -15.28 -4.48
C VAL A 42 -1.01 -14.87 -5.73
N ARG A 43 -2.34 -14.94 -5.68
CA ARG A 43 -3.24 -14.55 -6.78
C ARG A 43 -4.04 -13.32 -6.42
N PHE A 44 -4.08 -12.33 -7.31
CA PHE A 44 -4.84 -11.09 -7.15
C PHE A 44 -5.89 -10.94 -8.25
N ARG A 45 -6.99 -10.24 -7.96
CA ARG A 45 -8.02 -9.84 -8.92
C ARG A 45 -8.68 -8.54 -8.46
N ASN A 46 -9.36 -7.85 -9.38
CA ASN A 46 -10.15 -6.63 -9.09
C ASN A 46 -9.32 -5.50 -8.46
N ILE A 47 -8.13 -5.22 -9.00
CA ILE A 47 -7.29 -4.10 -8.57
C ILE A 47 -7.66 -2.87 -9.40
N TRP A 48 -7.98 -1.77 -8.74
CA TRP A 48 -8.31 -0.49 -9.36
C TRP A 48 -7.73 0.66 -8.54
N ILE A 49 -7.52 1.80 -9.20
CA ILE A 49 -7.00 3.03 -8.58
C ILE A 49 -7.96 4.16 -8.95
N VAL A 50 -8.36 4.94 -7.96
CA VAL A 50 -9.14 6.17 -8.13
C VAL A 50 -8.34 7.29 -7.48
N GLU A 51 -8.07 8.33 -8.25
CA GLU A 51 -7.42 9.53 -7.74
C GLU A 51 -8.37 10.29 -6.81
N ILE A 52 -7.87 10.66 -5.64
CA ILE A 52 -8.61 11.44 -4.65
C ILE A 52 -8.15 12.89 -4.81
N LYS A 53 -9.10 13.82 -4.94
CA LYS A 53 -8.84 15.25 -5.02
C LYS A 53 -8.40 15.83 -3.67
#